data_AF-X1MPX8-F1
#
_entry.id   AF-X1MPX8-F1
#
_cell.length_a   1.000
_cell.length_b   1.000
_cell.length_c   1.000
_cell.angle_alpha   90.00
_cell.angle_beta   90.00
_cell.angle_gamma   90.00
#
_symmetry.space_group_name_H-M   'P 1'
#
loop_
_entity.id
_entity.type
_entity.pdbx_description
1 polymer ?
#
loop_
_entity_poly.entity_id
_entity_poly.type
_entity_poly.pdbx_seq_one_letter_code
_entity_poly.pdbx_strand_id
1 'polypeptide(L)'
;PFEKRAGFALMACLAWHNKEAPDKKFLTLLLAIKREADDDRNYVKKAVNWALRNIGKRNVNLNRKAIETAKEVQKIESKSAKWIASDAIRELTSEAVQERLQKKR
;
A
#
# COMPACT_ATOMS: atom_id res chain seq x y z
N PRO A 1 -1.09 14.58 14.44
CA PRO A 1 -1.26 13.12 14.20
C PRO A 1 -2.41 12.76 13.25
N PHE A 2 -3.54 13.46 13.36
CA PHE A 2 -4.77 13.16 12.62
C PHE A 2 -4.72 13.53 11.14
N GLU A 3 -4.03 14.62 10.77
CA GLU A 3 -3.92 15.07 9.36
C GLU A 3 -3.16 14.07 8.48
N LYS A 4 -1.98 13.59 8.92
CA LYS A 4 -1.23 12.55 8.19
C LYS A 4 -2.04 11.25 8.07
N ARG A 5 -2.73 10.84 9.14
CA ARG A 5 -3.62 9.66 9.12
C ARG A 5 -4.76 9.85 8.11
N ALA A 6 -5.39 11.02 8.09
CA ALA A 6 -6.48 11.34 7.17
C ALA A 6 -6.00 11.31 5.72
N GLY A 7 -4.79 11.81 5.44
CA GLY A 7 -4.18 11.73 4.11
C GLY A 7 -4.05 10.29 3.61
N PHE A 8 -3.46 9.39 4.40
CA PHE A 8 -3.31 7.98 4.02
C PHE A 8 -4.63 7.21 3.96
N ALA A 9 -5.57 7.53 4.86
CA ALA A 9 -6.92 6.96 4.80
C ALA A 9 -7.65 7.38 3.51
N LEU A 10 -7.51 8.64 3.10
CA LEU A 10 -8.09 9.14 1.85
C LEU A 10 -7.44 8.49 0.62
N MET A 11 -6.12 8.28 0.63
CA MET A 11 -5.42 7.52 -0.41
C MET A 11 -5.96 6.09 -0.54
N ALA A 12 -6.20 5.40 0.58
CA ALA A 12 -6.80 4.07 0.60
C ALA A 12 -8.25 4.09 0.07
N CYS A 13 -9.05 5.06 0.48
CA CYS A 13 -10.42 5.24 -0.02
C CYS A 13 -10.44 5.51 -1.53
N LEU A 14 -9.54 6.35 -2.05
CA LEU A 14 -9.42 6.60 -3.49
C LEU A 14 -9.05 5.33 -4.26
N ALA A 15 -8.15 4.50 -3.71
CA ALA A 15 -7.80 3.20 -4.30
C ALA A 15 -9.01 2.25 -4.39
N TRP A 16 -9.90 2.31 -3.41
CA TRP A 16 -11.09 1.46 -3.35
C TRP A 16 -12.25 1.97 -4.22
N HIS A 17 -12.55 3.27 -4.17
CA HIS A 17 -13.77 3.84 -4.75
C HIS A 17 -13.58 4.36 -6.17
N ASN A 18 -12.40 4.88 -6.52
CA ASN A 18 -12.17 5.44 -7.86
C ASN A 18 -11.64 4.36 -8.81
N LYS A 19 -12.56 3.64 -9.46
CA LYS A 19 -12.25 2.56 -10.39
C LYS A 19 -11.70 3.05 -11.74
N GLU A 20 -11.98 4.30 -12.11
CA GLU A 20 -11.56 4.90 -13.38
C GLU A 20 -10.20 5.63 -13.30
N ALA A 21 -9.72 5.89 -12.08
CA ALA A 21 -8.45 6.58 -11.89
C ALA A 21 -7.28 5.77 -12.51
N PRO A 22 -6.43 6.43 -13.32
CA PRO A 22 -5.32 5.76 -14.00
C PRO A 22 -4.27 5.32 -12.98
N ASP A 23 -3.61 4.19 -13.27
CA ASP A 23 -2.55 3.61 -12.45
C ASP A 23 -1.47 4.62 -12.06
N LYS A 24 -1.14 5.57 -12.96
CA LYS A 24 -0.14 6.61 -12.72
C LYS A 24 -0.38 7.40 -11.43
N LYS A 25 -1.64 7.69 -11.07
CA LYS A 25 -1.96 8.39 -9.82
C LYS A 25 -1.53 7.56 -8.61
N PHE A 26 -1.74 6.25 -8.65
CA PHE A 26 -1.40 5.34 -7.56
C PHE A 26 0.10 5.09 -7.46
N LEU A 27 0.84 5.13 -8.57
CA LEU A 27 2.30 5.10 -8.54
C LEU A 27 2.86 6.30 -7.75
N THR A 28 2.30 7.49 -7.93
CA THR A 28 2.68 8.66 -7.12
C THR A 28 2.36 8.46 -5.63
N LEU A 29 1.23 7.80 -5.30
CA LEU A 29 0.89 7.50 -3.90
C LEU A 29 1.84 6.46 -3.28
N LEU A 30 2.32 5.49 -4.05
CA LEU A 30 3.32 4.51 -3.57
C LEU A 30 4.64 5.19 -3.17
N LEU A 31 5.06 6.24 -3.88
CA LEU A 31 6.23 7.04 -3.50
C LEU A 31 6.02 7.73 -2.15
N ALA A 32 4.83 8.30 -1.91
CA ALA A 32 4.49 8.93 -0.64
C ALA A 32 4.43 7.91 0.51
N ILE A 33 3.88 6.72 0.25
CA ILE A 33 3.85 5.60 1.21
C ILE A 33 5.26 5.21 1.63
N LYS A 34 6.18 5.05 0.67
CA LYS A 34 7.57 4.69 0.96
C LYS A 34 8.24 5.75 1.84
N ARG A 35 8.05 7.02 1.53
CA ARG A 35 8.67 8.14 2.25
C ARG A 35 8.25 8.21 3.73
N GLU A 36 7.01 7.87 4.04
CA GLU A 36 6.45 8.02 5.39
C GLU A 36 6.31 6.67 6.14
N ALA A 37 6.91 5.60 5.62
CA ALA A 37 6.79 4.27 6.20
C ALA A 37 7.55 4.09 7.53
N ASP A 38 8.42 5.03 7.89
CA ASP A 38 9.20 5.04 9.13
C ASP A 38 8.46 5.71 10.30
N ASP A 39 7.25 6.23 10.09
CA ASP A 39 6.47 6.89 11.14
C ASP A 39 5.97 5.90 12.21
N ASP A 40 6.56 5.98 13.41
CA ASP A 40 6.28 5.05 14.51
C ASP A 40 4.92 5.24 15.19
N ARG A 41 4.15 6.27 14.82
CA ARG A 41 2.82 6.49 15.39
C ARG A 41 1.88 5.41 14.90
N ASN A 42 1.35 4.62 15.84
CA ASN A 42 0.51 3.45 15.55
C ASN A 42 -0.64 3.71 14.57
N TYR A 43 -1.28 4.88 14.63
CA TYR A 43 -2.37 5.20 13.70
C TYR A 43 -1.88 5.55 12.29
N VAL A 44 -0.69 6.16 12.17
CA VAL A 44 -0.10 6.50 10.88
C VAL A 44 0.40 5.24 10.19
N LYS A 45 1.21 4.40 10.88
CA LYS A 45 1.71 3.15 10.28
C LYS A 45 0.59 2.21 9.81
N LYS A 46 -0.52 2.14 10.57
CA LYS A 46 -1.71 1.36 10.16
C LYS A 46 -2.35 1.93 8.90
N ALA A 47 -2.47 3.25 8.79
CA ALA A 47 -3.02 3.90 7.61
C ALA A 47 -2.11 3.71 6.38
N VAL A 48 -0.79 3.82 6.56
CA VAL A 48 0.21 3.57 5.51
C VAL A 48 0.11 2.12 5.00
N ASN A 49 0.11 1.14 5.90
CA ASN A 49 -0.08 -0.28 5.53
C ASN A 49 -1.41 -0.50 4.77
N TRP A 50 -2.50 0.07 5.30
CA TRP A 50 -3.81 -0.08 4.68
C TRP A 50 -3.85 0.53 3.27
N ALA A 51 -3.26 1.70 3.06
CA ALA A 51 -3.16 2.31 1.73
C ALA A 51 -2.34 1.44 0.76
N LEU A 52 -1.17 0.95 1.19
CA LEU A 52 -0.30 0.09 0.38
C LEU A 52 -1.02 -1.17 -0.10
N ARG A 53 -1.71 -1.86 0.82
CA ARG A 53 -2.47 -3.08 0.53
C ARG A 53 -3.64 -2.82 -0.42
N ASN A 54 -4.39 -1.72 -0.22
CA ASN A 54 -5.52 -1.42 -1.10
C ASN A 54 -5.08 -1.04 -2.52
N ILE A 55 -4.00 -0.29 -2.66
CA ILE A 55 -3.41 0.03 -3.98
C ILE A 55 -3.01 -1.26 -4.69
N GLY A 56 -2.27 -2.15 -4.02
CA GLY A 56 -1.82 -3.42 -4.58
C GLY A 56 -2.94 -4.42 -4.90
N LYS A 57 -4.15 -4.18 -4.41
CA LYS A 57 -5.33 -5.03 -4.63
C LYS A 57 -6.21 -4.60 -5.81
N ARG A 58 -5.90 -3.47 -6.46
CA ARG A 58 -6.72 -2.92 -7.55
C ARG A 58 -6.63 -3.73 -8.84
N ASN A 59 -5.40 -4.00 -9.31
CA ASN A 59 -5.11 -4.74 -10.54
C ASN A 59 -3.71 -5.36 -10.48
N VAL A 60 -3.36 -6.20 -11.47
CA VAL A 60 -2.10 -6.94 -11.53
C VAL A 60 -0.87 -6.01 -11.60
N ASN A 61 -0.96 -4.90 -12.34
CA ASN A 61 0.17 -3.97 -12.49
C ASN A 61 0.49 -3.24 -11.17
N LEU A 62 -0.54 -2.74 -10.50
CA LEU A 62 -0.40 -2.10 -9.20
C LEU A 62 -0.04 -3.09 -8.08
N ASN A 63 -0.47 -4.35 -8.18
CA ASN A 63 -0.02 -5.40 -7.26
C ASN A 63 1.50 -5.56 -7.30
N ARG A 64 2.06 -5.72 -8.50
CA ARG A 64 3.51 -5.82 -8.70
C ARG A 64 4.25 -4.60 -8.14
N LYS A 65 3.75 -3.40 -8.44
CA LYS A 65 4.36 -2.14 -7.98
C LYS A 65 4.25 -1.93 -6.47
N ALA A 66 3.15 -2.34 -5.86
CA ALA A 66 2.98 -2.30 -4.41
C ALA A 66 3.91 -3.29 -3.70
N ILE A 67 4.09 -4.50 -4.24
CA ILE A 67 5.06 -5.49 -3.70
C ILE A 67 6.49 -4.97 -3.83
N GLU A 68 6.86 -4.38 -4.97
CA GLU A 68 8.16 -3.74 -5.17
C GLU A 68 8.39 -2.65 -4.13
N THR A 69 7.41 -1.75 -3.94
CA THR A 69 7.44 -0.70 -2.92
C THR A 69 7.59 -1.28 -1.51
N ALA A 70 6.85 -2.33 -1.18
CA ALA A 70 6.93 -2.99 0.13
C ALA A 70 8.32 -3.57 0.39
N LYS A 71 8.95 -4.19 -0.61
CA LYS A 71 10.33 -4.70 -0.51
C LYS A 71 11.35 -3.58 -0.30
N GLU A 72 11.14 -2.40 -0.89
CA GLU A 72 11.99 -1.24 -0.64
C GLU A 72 11.79 -0.70 0.78
N VAL A 73 10.54 -0.60 1.25
CA VAL A 73 10.21 -0.19 2.62
C VAL A 73 10.82 -1.16 3.64
N GLN A 74 10.88 -2.46 3.33
CA GLN A 74 11.47 -3.46 4.22
C GLN A 74 12.95 -3.20 4.55
N LYS A 75 13.67 -2.49 3.68
CA LYS A 75 15.09 -2.14 3.85
C LYS A 75 15.32 -0.94 4.76
N ILE A 76 14.25 -0.25 5.18
CA ILE A 76 14.35 0.88 6.12
C ILE A 76 14.54 0.33 7.53
N GLU A 77 15.52 0.87 8.26
CA GLU A 77 15.79 0.53 9.66
C GLU A 77 14.77 1.16 10.62
N SER A 78 13.50 0.79 10.46
CA SER A 78 12.38 1.17 11.34
C SER A 78 11.51 -0.06 11.62
N LYS A 79 11.08 -0.20 12.88
CA LYS A 79 10.15 -1.26 13.31
C LYS A 79 8.82 -1.13 12.56
N SER A 80 8.36 0.10 12.35
CA SER A 80 7.11 0.37 11.63
C SER A 80 7.23 0.02 10.15
N ALA A 81 8.33 0.40 9.50
CA ALA A 81 8.59 0.06 8.10
C ALA A 81 8.65 -1.47 7.88
N LYS A 82 9.42 -2.18 8.72
CA LYS A 82 9.55 -3.65 8.66
C LYS A 82 8.19 -4.34 8.85
N TRP A 83 7.34 -3.83 9.75
CA TRP A 83 5.98 -4.35 9.97
C TRP A 83 5.05 -4.10 8.77
N ILE A 84 5.02 -2.86 8.27
CA ILE A 84 4.21 -2.48 7.09
C ILE A 84 4.57 -3.37 5.89
N ALA A 85 5.87 -3.49 5.59
CA ALA A 85 6.36 -4.25 4.47
C ALA A 85 5.98 -5.74 4.56
N SER A 86 6.24 -6.36 5.71
CA SER A 86 5.98 -7.79 5.90
C SER A 86 4.50 -8.13 5.80
N ASP A 87 3.62 -7.32 6.38
CA ASP A 87 2.17 -7.55 6.29
C ASP A 87 1.65 -7.32 4.86
N ALA A 88 2.09 -6.25 4.19
CA ALA A 88 1.69 -5.96 2.82
C ALA A 88 2.15 -7.04 1.84
N ILE A 89 3.40 -7.49 1.93
CA ILE A 89 3.93 -8.57 1.07
C ILE A 89 3.10 -9.84 1.28
N ARG A 90 2.96 -10.29 2.53
CA ARG A 90 2.22 -11.51 2.88
C ARG A 90 0.80 -11.52 2.30
N GLU A 91 0.09 -10.39 2.41
CA GLU A 91 -1.28 -10.30 1.91
C GLU A 91 -1.35 -10.18 0.39
N LEU A 92 -0.51 -9.33 -0.21
CA LEU A 92 -0.55 -9.08 -1.65
C LEU A 92 -0.09 -10.28 -2.46
N THR A 93 0.75 -11.16 -1.90
CA THR A 93 1.16 -12.43 -2.51
C THR A 93 0.29 -13.61 -2.12
N SER A 94 -0.74 -13.42 -1.30
CA SER A 94 -1.63 -14.52 -0.89
C SER A 94 -2.41 -15.08 -2.08
N GLU A 95 -2.67 -16.38 -2.07
CA GLU A 95 -3.43 -17.08 -3.12
C GLU A 95 -4.77 -16.39 -3.40
N ALA A 96 -5.54 -16.08 -2.34
CA ALA A 96 -6.82 -15.40 -2.46
C ALA A 96 -6.74 -14.04 -3.19
N VAL A 97 -5.68 -13.26 -2.97
CA VAL A 97 -5.48 -11.98 -3.70
C VAL A 97 -5.05 -12.24 -5.12
N GLN A 98 -4.11 -13.16 -5.35
CA GLN A 98 -3.57 -13.48 -6.67
C GLN A 98 -4.65 -14.06 -7.59
N GLU A 99 -5.44 -15.03 -7.12
CA GLU A 99 -6.57 -15.59 -7.87
C GLU A 99 -7.60 -14.53 -8.25
N ARG A 100 -7.95 -13.65 -7.30
CA ARG A 100 -8.91 -12.56 -7.55
C ARG A 100 -8.41 -11.58 -8.61
N LEU A 101 -7.10 -11.30 -8.63
CA LEU A 101 -6.49 -10.41 -9.62
C LEU A 101 -6.37 -11.07 -10.99
N GLN A 102 -6.10 -12.37 -11.04
CA GLN A 102 -6.08 -13.14 -12.29
C GLN A 102 -7.46 -13.24 -12.94
N LYS A 103 -8.53 -13.41 -12.14
CA LYS A 103 -9.93 -13.41 -12.63
C LYS A 103 -10.39 -12.05 -13.18
N LYS A 104 -9.68 -10.96 -12.86
CA LYS A 104 -9.98 -9.59 -13.32
C LYS A 104 -9.10 -9.13 -14.48
N ARG A 105 -8.21 -10.02 -14.95
CA ARG A 105 -7.26 -9.73 -16.01
C ARG A 105 -7.94 -9.79 -17.37
#